data_AF-A0A5C3ES27-F1
#
_entry.id   AF-A0A5C3ES27-F1
#
_cell.length_a   1.000
_cell.length_b   1.000
_cell.length_c   1.000
_cell.angle_alpha   90.00
_cell.angle_beta   90.00
_cell.angle_gamma   90.00
#
_symmetry.space_group_name_H-M   'P 1'
#
loop_
_entity.id
_entity.type
_entity.pdbx_description
1 polymer ?
#
loop_
_entity_poly.entity_id
_entity_poly.type
_entity_poly.pdbx_seq_one_letter_code
_entity_poly.pdbx_strand_id
1 'polypeptide(L)'
;MALPPSLQALSIGPLEAPNTLELFVDYLCPFSAKQLHGVEQHLLPLVWGESSPYAGKVRIVVRPYPQPWHSSSTLLHESALAVAKIAITDPKVTADPSRNAFWLYSVELMKNQEKYFDGPARGKSPDQIRGELATLAIDTVGEGPKRRKQAAVHRDLEGVPLGQSVKNLIRVEKEGNAGNAVVPDLKYCVKLGRQNGIHVTPTCLWNGLVEGSISSSFGADEWKEFLSKQVV
;
A
#
# COMPACT_ATOMS: atom_id res chain seq x y z
N MET A 1 -11.90 5.16 -9.91
CA MET A 1 -12.31 5.91 -8.68
C MET A 1 -11.23 6.93 -8.32
N ALA A 2 -11.62 8.12 -7.87
CA ALA A 2 -10.68 9.23 -7.70
C ALA A 2 -9.82 9.08 -6.42
N LEU A 3 -8.51 9.28 -6.57
CA LEU A 3 -7.57 9.58 -5.48
C LEU A 3 -7.34 11.09 -5.44
N PRO A 4 -7.25 11.73 -4.26
CA PRO A 4 -6.81 13.12 -4.18
C PRO A 4 -5.33 13.22 -4.62
N PRO A 5 -4.85 14.40 -5.04
CA PRO A 5 -3.47 14.57 -5.50
C PRO A 5 -2.42 14.10 -4.49
N SER A 6 -2.65 14.29 -3.19
CA SER A 6 -1.73 13.87 -2.12
C SER A 6 -1.60 12.35 -1.97
N LEU A 7 -2.52 11.57 -2.55
CA LEU A 7 -2.59 10.12 -2.40
C LEU A 7 -2.38 9.36 -3.73
N GLN A 8 -1.85 10.00 -4.78
CA GLN A 8 -1.62 9.30 -6.06
C GLN A 8 -0.67 8.10 -5.93
N ALA A 9 0.27 8.13 -4.98
CA ALA A 9 1.19 7.02 -4.72
C ALA A 9 0.47 5.72 -4.30
N LEU A 10 -0.78 5.78 -3.83
CA LEU A 10 -1.57 4.62 -3.44
C LEU A 10 -2.01 3.76 -4.64
N SER A 11 -1.63 4.13 -5.86
CA SER A 11 -2.00 3.41 -7.07
C SER A 11 -0.82 3.12 -7.99
N ILE A 12 -0.95 2.01 -8.72
CA ILE A 12 -0.10 1.59 -9.83
C ILE A 12 -0.96 1.40 -11.09
N GLY A 13 -0.32 1.32 -12.25
CA GLY A 13 -0.98 1.37 -13.55
C GLY A 13 -1.29 2.80 -14.02
N PRO A 14 -1.63 2.99 -15.30
CA PRO A 14 -1.80 4.33 -15.86
C PRO A 14 -2.97 5.10 -15.24
N LEU A 15 -2.79 6.42 -15.11
CA LEU A 15 -3.83 7.33 -14.61
C LEU A 15 -5.11 7.27 -15.46
N GLU A 16 -4.95 7.09 -16.77
CA GLU A 16 -6.03 7.04 -17.77
C GLU A 16 -6.58 5.64 -18.03
N ALA A 17 -6.21 4.64 -17.22
CA ALA A 17 -6.76 3.30 -17.39
C ALA A 17 -8.30 3.32 -17.21
N PRO A 18 -9.07 2.72 -18.15
CA PRO A 18 -10.53 2.77 -18.12
C PRO A 18 -11.14 2.03 -16.92
N ASN A 19 -10.42 1.04 -16.37
CA ASN A 19 -10.89 0.27 -15.23
C ASN A 19 -10.04 0.53 -13.98
N THR A 20 -10.68 0.54 -12.81
CA THR A 20 -10.02 0.63 -11.50
C THR A 20 -10.35 -0.59 -10.66
N LEU A 21 -9.32 -1.31 -10.21
CA LEU A 21 -9.40 -2.28 -9.13
C LEU A 21 -8.94 -1.61 -7.83
N GLU A 22 -9.80 -1.52 -6.82
CA GLU A 22 -9.41 -1.05 -5.49
C GLU A 22 -9.33 -2.22 -4.51
N LEU A 23 -8.24 -2.27 -3.75
CA LEU A 23 -7.94 -3.32 -2.79
C LEU A 23 -7.94 -2.71 -1.39
N PHE A 24 -9.01 -2.91 -0.63
CA PHE A 24 -9.04 -2.57 0.78
C PHE A 24 -8.31 -3.65 1.57
N VAL A 25 -7.18 -3.29 2.15
CA VAL A 25 -6.26 -4.23 2.80
C VAL A 25 -5.94 -3.78 4.21
N ASP A 26 -5.73 -4.75 5.09
CA ASP A 26 -5.09 -4.54 6.38
C ASP A 26 -3.71 -5.19 6.35
N TYR A 27 -2.64 -4.42 6.61
CA TYR A 27 -1.26 -4.92 6.65
C TYR A 27 -0.98 -5.94 7.76
N LEU A 28 -1.91 -6.14 8.69
CA LEU A 28 -1.83 -7.21 9.70
C LEU A 28 -2.73 -8.42 9.40
N CYS A 29 -3.54 -8.37 8.33
CA CYS A 29 -4.42 -9.47 7.95
C CYS A 29 -3.69 -10.48 7.05
N PRO A 30 -3.60 -11.77 7.42
CA PRO A 30 -2.94 -12.78 6.60
C PRO A 30 -3.64 -13.00 5.25
N PHE A 31 -4.96 -12.80 5.17
CA PHE A 31 -5.68 -12.87 3.89
C PHE A 31 -5.38 -11.67 2.99
N SER A 32 -5.18 -10.48 3.56
CA SER A 32 -4.74 -9.31 2.79
C SER A 32 -3.32 -9.48 2.25
N ALA A 33 -2.42 -10.07 3.04
CA ALA A 33 -1.10 -10.44 2.55
C ALA A 33 -1.18 -11.46 1.42
N LYS A 34 -2.00 -12.52 1.56
CA LYS A 34 -2.23 -13.50 0.49
C LYS A 34 -2.71 -12.83 -0.80
N GLN A 35 -3.66 -11.89 -0.68
CA GLN A 35 -4.18 -11.15 -1.82
C GLN A 35 -3.10 -10.29 -2.49
N LEU A 36 -2.34 -9.48 -1.75
CA LEU A 36 -1.32 -8.62 -2.37
C LEU A 36 -0.19 -9.43 -3.02
N HIS A 37 0.23 -10.55 -2.42
CA HIS A 37 1.18 -11.46 -3.06
C HIS A 37 0.59 -12.07 -4.34
N GLY A 38 -0.67 -12.50 -4.32
CA GLY A 38 -1.35 -13.01 -5.51
C GLY A 38 -1.47 -11.95 -6.61
N VAL A 39 -1.76 -10.69 -6.25
CA VAL A 39 -1.77 -9.58 -7.20
C VAL A 39 -0.37 -9.38 -7.80
N GLU A 40 0.67 -9.34 -6.99
CA GLU A 40 2.05 -9.19 -7.46
C GLU A 40 2.46 -10.33 -8.41
N GLN A 41 2.13 -11.58 -8.06
CA GLN A 41 2.58 -12.76 -8.79
C GLN A 41 1.73 -13.10 -10.01
N HIS A 42 0.43 -12.80 -9.98
CA HIS A 42 -0.52 -13.31 -10.97
C HIS A 42 -1.27 -12.21 -11.72
N LEU A 43 -1.64 -11.11 -11.06
CA LEU A 43 -2.36 -10.02 -11.73
C LEU A 43 -1.42 -9.06 -12.45
N LEU A 44 -0.32 -8.62 -11.82
CA LEU A 44 0.60 -7.66 -12.42
C LEU A 44 1.15 -8.11 -13.79
N PRO A 45 1.56 -9.38 -14.00
CA PRO A 45 2.00 -9.83 -15.32
C PRO A 45 0.92 -9.76 -16.41
N LEU A 46 -0.36 -9.68 -16.04
CA LEU A 46 -1.48 -9.59 -16.97
C LEU A 46 -1.84 -8.14 -17.34
N VAL A 47 -1.54 -7.16 -16.47
CA VAL A 47 -1.99 -5.76 -16.61
C VAL A 47 -0.85 -4.74 -16.75
N TRP A 48 0.40 -5.15 -16.49
CA TRP A 48 1.58 -4.29 -16.52
C TRP A 48 2.73 -4.90 -17.34
N GLY A 49 3.45 -4.05 -18.07
CA GLY A 49 4.55 -4.43 -18.96
C GLY A 49 4.14 -4.46 -20.44
N GLU A 50 5.12 -4.35 -21.35
CA GLU A 50 4.88 -4.26 -22.80
C GLU A 50 4.19 -5.51 -23.37
N SER A 51 4.45 -6.68 -22.79
CA SER A 51 3.87 -7.96 -23.23
C SER A 51 2.54 -8.31 -22.53
N SER A 52 2.04 -7.45 -21.64
CA SER A 52 0.85 -7.76 -20.85
C SER A 52 -0.43 -7.62 -21.72
N PRO A 53 -1.33 -8.62 -21.74
CA PRO A 53 -2.54 -8.59 -22.56
C PRO A 53 -3.51 -7.45 -22.21
N TYR A 54 -3.45 -6.93 -20.98
CA TYR A 54 -4.31 -5.85 -20.50
C TYR A 54 -3.49 -4.59 -20.17
N ALA A 55 -2.36 -4.39 -20.85
CA ALA A 55 -1.48 -3.24 -20.62
C ALA A 55 -2.26 -1.92 -20.76
N GLY A 56 -2.20 -1.11 -19.70
CA GLY A 56 -2.89 0.19 -19.64
C GLY A 56 -4.41 0.14 -19.55
N LYS A 57 -5.00 -1.04 -19.34
CA LYS A 57 -6.46 -1.20 -19.19
C LYS A 57 -6.95 -1.15 -17.75
N VAL A 58 -6.06 -1.41 -16.79
CA VAL A 58 -6.40 -1.51 -15.36
C VAL A 58 -5.45 -0.65 -14.53
N ARG A 59 -6.03 0.18 -13.67
CA ARG A 59 -5.34 0.85 -12.57
C ARG A 59 -5.65 0.12 -11.27
N ILE A 60 -4.63 -0.18 -10.47
CA ILE A 60 -4.80 -0.83 -9.17
C ILE A 60 -4.57 0.23 -8.10
N VAL A 61 -5.52 0.36 -7.17
CA VAL A 61 -5.42 1.25 -6.01
C VAL A 61 -5.42 0.40 -4.76
N VAL A 62 -4.42 0.54 -3.90
CA VAL A 62 -4.40 -0.10 -2.59
C VAL A 62 -4.91 0.90 -1.56
N ARG A 63 -5.89 0.48 -0.76
CA ARG A 63 -6.55 1.29 0.27
C ARG A 63 -6.17 0.77 1.65
N PRO A 64 -5.27 1.48 2.38
CA PRO A 64 -4.99 1.22 3.79
C PRO A 64 -6.29 1.23 4.62
N TYR A 65 -6.67 0.08 5.20
CA TYR A 65 -7.88 -0.07 5.98
C TYR A 65 -7.61 -0.91 7.25
N PRO A 66 -7.09 -0.30 8.33
CA PRO A 66 -6.77 -1.02 9.57
C PRO A 66 -8.01 -1.61 10.23
N GLN A 67 -7.93 -2.87 10.66
CA GLN A 67 -8.97 -3.51 11.44
C GLN A 67 -8.75 -3.27 12.95
N PRO A 68 -9.80 -2.90 13.69
CA PRO A 68 -9.66 -2.49 15.09
C PRO A 68 -9.27 -3.64 16.04
N TRP A 69 -9.43 -4.89 15.64
CA TRP A 69 -9.01 -6.07 16.42
C TRP A 69 -7.56 -6.49 16.16
N HIS A 70 -6.85 -5.83 15.23
CA HIS A 70 -5.41 -6.03 14.99
C HIS A 70 -4.63 -4.92 15.70
N SER A 71 -4.08 -5.21 16.88
CA SER A 71 -3.63 -4.18 17.83
C SER A 71 -2.58 -3.20 17.29
N SER A 72 -1.63 -3.71 16.49
CA SER A 72 -0.54 -2.92 15.91
C SER A 72 -0.84 -2.41 14.50
N SER A 73 -1.98 -2.80 13.91
CA SER A 73 -2.30 -2.56 12.49
C SER A 73 -2.16 -1.08 12.13
N THR A 74 -2.77 -0.18 12.92
CA THR A 74 -2.72 1.27 12.68
C THR A 74 -1.29 1.78 12.47
N LEU A 75 -0.30 1.25 13.20
CA LEU A 75 1.11 1.67 13.08
C LEU A 75 1.71 1.30 11.72
N LEU A 76 1.35 0.14 11.16
CA LEU A 76 1.78 -0.30 9.82
C LEU A 76 1.13 0.56 8.73
N HIS A 77 -0.14 0.93 8.89
CA HIS A 77 -0.83 1.83 7.96
C HIS A 77 -0.26 3.25 8.00
N GLU A 78 0.10 3.75 9.19
CA GLU A 78 0.81 5.02 9.35
C GLU A 78 2.16 5.00 8.62
N SER A 79 2.96 3.94 8.76
CA SER A 79 4.24 3.86 8.06
C SER A 79 4.07 3.75 6.54
N ALA A 80 3.06 3.03 6.05
CA ALA A 80 2.76 2.95 4.63
C ALA A 80 2.41 4.33 4.05
N LEU A 81 1.54 5.08 4.73
CA LEU A 81 1.16 6.43 4.31
C LEU A 81 2.31 7.43 4.44
N ALA A 82 3.23 7.25 5.40
CA ALA A 82 4.44 8.05 5.47
C ALA A 82 5.34 7.83 4.25
N VAL A 83 5.50 6.58 3.81
CA VAL A 83 6.22 6.25 2.56
C VAL A 83 5.51 6.83 1.34
N ALA A 84 4.17 6.77 1.27
CA ALA A 84 3.41 7.41 0.20
C ALA A 84 3.67 8.93 0.12
N LYS A 85 3.75 9.60 1.28
CA LYS A 85 3.90 11.05 1.37
C LYS A 85 5.29 11.56 0.95
N ILE A 86 6.30 10.70 1.00
CA ILE A 86 7.65 10.99 0.50
C ILE A 86 7.94 10.39 -0.87
N ALA A 87 7.00 9.64 -1.46
CA ALA A 87 7.18 9.03 -2.78
C ALA A 87 7.34 10.10 -3.87
N ILE A 88 7.98 9.74 -4.98
CA ILE A 88 7.89 10.52 -6.21
C ILE A 88 6.45 10.43 -6.72
N THR A 89 5.82 11.58 -6.96
CA THR A 89 4.40 11.66 -7.36
C THR A 89 4.19 11.83 -8.86
N ASP A 90 5.25 11.78 -9.69
CA ASP A 90 5.11 11.72 -11.14
C ASP A 90 4.23 10.53 -11.53
N PRO A 91 3.13 10.73 -12.28
CA PRO A 91 2.24 9.64 -12.72
C PRO A 91 2.96 8.49 -13.42
N LYS A 92 4.04 8.76 -14.18
CA LYS A 92 4.83 7.71 -14.85
C LYS A 92 5.63 6.87 -13.86
N VAL A 93 6.04 7.45 -12.73
CA VAL A 93 6.78 6.74 -11.67
C VAL A 93 5.82 5.96 -10.78
N THR A 94 4.72 6.58 -10.37
CA THR A 94 3.70 5.91 -9.54
C THR A 94 2.97 4.80 -10.30
N ALA A 95 2.78 4.93 -11.61
CA ALA A 95 2.19 3.87 -12.43
C ALA A 95 3.05 2.59 -12.45
N ASP A 96 4.37 2.69 -12.33
CA ASP A 96 5.28 1.54 -12.40
C ASP A 96 5.42 0.87 -11.03
N PRO A 97 4.95 -0.38 -10.87
CA PRO A 97 5.05 -1.11 -9.59
C PRO A 97 6.50 -1.25 -9.08
N SER A 98 7.49 -1.30 -9.99
CA SER A 98 8.91 -1.41 -9.62
C SER A 98 9.53 -0.10 -9.14
N ARG A 99 8.83 1.02 -9.32
CA ARG A 99 9.27 2.37 -8.97
C ARG A 99 8.32 3.11 -8.02
N ASN A 100 7.14 2.55 -7.76
CA ASN A 100 6.21 3.10 -6.80
C ASN A 100 6.62 2.72 -5.37
N ALA A 101 7.16 3.68 -4.62
CA ALA A 101 7.64 3.49 -3.25
C ALA A 101 6.57 2.89 -2.31
N PHE A 102 5.32 3.34 -2.42
CA PHE A 102 4.24 2.86 -1.58
C PHE A 102 3.87 1.41 -1.90
N TRP A 103 3.82 1.03 -3.18
CA TRP A 103 3.58 -0.35 -3.59
C TRP A 103 4.70 -1.28 -3.07
N LEU A 104 5.96 -0.93 -3.33
CA LEU A 104 7.12 -1.69 -2.88
C LEU A 104 7.12 -1.91 -1.37
N TYR A 105 6.84 -0.85 -0.60
CA TYR A 105 6.77 -0.94 0.85
C TYR A 105 5.54 -1.69 1.35
N SER A 106 4.39 -1.58 0.67
CA SER A 106 3.20 -2.36 0.98
C SER A 106 3.46 -3.87 0.88
N VAL A 107 4.13 -4.30 -0.19
CA VAL A 107 4.55 -5.70 -0.35
C VAL A 107 5.54 -6.11 0.74
N GLU A 108 6.51 -5.25 1.08
CA GLU A 108 7.49 -5.55 2.12
C GLU A 108 6.86 -5.62 3.53
N LEU A 109 5.87 -4.79 3.83
CA LEU A 109 5.07 -4.90 5.06
C LEU A 109 4.40 -6.27 5.14
N MET A 110 3.75 -6.72 4.07
CA MET A 110 3.09 -8.04 4.04
C MET A 110 4.08 -9.20 4.22
N LYS A 111 5.31 -9.10 3.69
CA LYS A 111 6.38 -10.09 3.91
C LYS A 111 6.86 -10.15 5.36
N ASN A 112 6.76 -9.03 6.08
CA ASN A 112 7.24 -8.91 7.46
C ASN A 112 6.10 -8.91 8.50
N GLN A 113 4.84 -9.09 8.08
CA GLN A 113 3.66 -8.87 8.93
C GLN A 113 3.69 -9.67 10.24
N GLU A 114 4.23 -10.90 10.21
CA GLU A 114 4.20 -11.81 11.37
C GLU A 114 4.98 -11.24 12.56
N LYS A 115 5.99 -10.40 12.30
CA LYS A 115 6.77 -9.71 13.35
C LYS A 115 5.93 -8.73 14.17
N TYR A 116 4.80 -8.30 13.61
CA TYR A 116 3.92 -7.29 14.19
C TYR A 116 2.57 -7.86 14.64
N PHE A 117 2.32 -9.16 14.45
CA PHE A 117 1.14 -9.83 15.02
C PHE A 117 1.06 -9.62 16.53
N ASP A 118 -0.15 -9.71 17.10
CA ASP A 118 -0.41 -9.39 18.50
C ASP A 118 0.53 -10.14 19.46
N GLY A 119 0.81 -11.42 19.21
CA GLY A 119 1.72 -12.22 20.03
C GLY A 119 3.16 -11.67 20.05
N PRO A 120 3.84 -11.55 18.90
CA PRO A 120 5.18 -10.95 18.81
C PRO A 120 5.26 -9.48 19.21
N ALA A 121 4.20 -8.70 18.99
CA ALA A 121 4.17 -7.26 19.30
C ALA A 121 3.79 -6.93 20.75
N ARG A 122 3.25 -7.89 21.53
CA ARG A 122 2.66 -7.67 22.87
C ARG A 122 3.51 -6.88 23.87
N GLY A 123 4.84 -6.98 23.77
CA GLY A 123 5.78 -6.33 24.68
C GLY A 123 6.41 -5.05 24.13
N LYS A 124 6.04 -4.65 22.90
CA LYS A 124 6.62 -3.49 22.22
C LYS A 124 5.76 -2.25 22.44
N SER A 125 6.38 -1.12 22.73
CA SER A 125 5.70 0.16 22.70
C SER A 125 5.39 0.59 21.25
N PRO A 126 4.40 1.46 21.03
CA PRO A 126 4.14 2.02 19.71
C PRO A 126 5.37 2.69 19.08
N ASP A 127 6.22 3.35 19.88
CA ASP A 127 7.43 4.00 19.39
C ASP A 127 8.52 3.00 18.98
N GLN A 128 8.63 1.86 19.67
CA GLN A 128 9.51 0.77 19.26
C GLN A 128 9.07 0.21 17.90
N ILE A 129 7.78 -0.03 17.71
CA ILE A 129 7.22 -0.53 16.44
C ILE A 129 7.44 0.51 15.31
N ARG A 130 7.18 1.80 15.56
CA ARG A 130 7.46 2.87 14.59
C ARG A 130 8.95 2.95 14.22
N GLY A 131 9.83 2.73 15.20
CA GLY A 131 11.26 2.62 14.96
C GLY A 131 11.62 1.48 14.01
N GLU A 132 11.06 0.29 14.24
CA GLU A 132 11.24 -0.89 13.37
C GLU A 132 10.68 -0.65 11.96
N LEU A 133 9.49 -0.05 11.85
CA LEU A 133 8.85 0.26 10.57
C LEU A 133 9.61 1.32 9.77
N ALA A 134 10.21 2.31 10.43
CA ALA A 134 11.09 3.28 9.79
C ALA A 134 12.36 2.63 9.25
N THR A 135 12.97 1.68 9.98
CA THR A 135 14.10 0.89 9.48
C THR A 135 13.69 0.07 8.26
N LEU A 136 12.54 -0.60 8.30
CA LEU A 136 12.02 -1.34 7.16
C LEU A 136 11.79 -0.43 5.94
N ALA A 137 11.30 0.79 6.14
CA ALA A 137 11.12 1.75 5.05
C ALA A 137 12.46 2.14 4.42
N ILE A 138 13.51 2.37 5.21
CA ILE A 138 14.87 2.64 4.69
C ILE A 138 15.36 1.46 3.86
N ASP A 139 15.23 0.24 4.37
CA ASP A 139 15.68 -0.98 3.69
C ASP A 139 14.92 -1.24 2.38
N THR A 140 13.68 -0.75 2.27
CA THR A 140 12.82 -0.94 1.10
C THR A 140 13.01 0.14 0.05
N VAL A 141 12.94 1.41 0.45
CA VAL A 141 12.81 2.55 -0.48
C VAL A 141 14.02 3.49 -0.48
N GLY A 142 15.05 3.21 0.32
CA GLY A 142 16.26 4.01 0.38
C GLY A 142 17.25 3.77 -0.75
N GLU A 143 18.15 4.73 -0.92
CA GLU A 143 19.37 4.58 -1.72
C GLU A 143 20.31 3.63 -0.96
N GLY A 144 20.09 2.33 -1.11
CA GLY A 144 20.81 1.33 -0.31
C GLY A 144 22.33 1.50 -0.41
N PRO A 145 23.08 1.42 0.69
CA PRO A 145 24.53 1.32 0.60
C PRO A 145 24.89 -0.02 -0.07
N LYS A 146 25.44 0.05 -1.28
CA LYS A 146 26.17 -1.04 -1.98
C LYS A 146 25.42 -2.33 -2.36
N ARG A 147 24.15 -2.58 -2.02
CA ARG A 147 23.48 -3.87 -2.33
C ARG A 147 22.50 -3.90 -3.50
N ARG A 148 21.91 -2.78 -3.92
CA ARG A 148 21.06 -2.71 -5.12
C ARG A 148 21.28 -1.36 -5.80
N LYS A 149 21.66 -1.35 -7.08
CA LYS A 149 21.63 -0.16 -7.93
C LYS A 149 20.16 0.18 -8.25
N GLN A 150 19.38 0.57 -7.24
CA GLN A 150 18.01 1.01 -7.44
C GLN A 150 17.99 2.54 -7.39
N ALA A 151 17.42 3.16 -8.40
CA ALA A 151 17.19 4.61 -8.38
C ALA A 151 16.27 4.94 -7.21
N ALA A 152 16.47 6.11 -6.59
CA ALA A 152 15.58 6.59 -5.55
C ALA A 152 14.13 6.62 -6.03
N VAL A 153 13.22 6.10 -5.21
CA VAL A 153 11.77 6.10 -5.45
C VAL A 153 11.04 7.11 -4.56
N HIS A 154 11.79 7.85 -3.75
CA HIS A 154 11.31 8.99 -2.96
C HIS A 154 11.73 10.31 -3.61
N ARG A 155 10.98 11.38 -3.33
CA ARG A 155 11.29 12.74 -3.75
C ARG A 155 12.53 13.28 -3.04
N ASP A 156 13.01 14.46 -3.46
CA ASP A 156 14.02 15.20 -2.71
C ASP A 156 13.49 15.51 -1.31
N LEU A 157 14.32 15.20 -0.31
CA LEU A 157 14.00 15.34 1.11
C LEU A 157 14.66 16.58 1.73
N GLU A 158 15.16 17.50 0.91
CA GLU A 158 15.69 18.81 1.33
C GLU A 158 16.83 18.66 2.36
N GLY A 159 17.66 17.63 2.19
CA GLY A 159 18.77 17.31 3.10
C GLY A 159 18.39 16.54 4.37
N VAL A 160 17.10 16.23 4.59
CA VAL A 160 16.67 15.37 5.70
C VAL A 160 16.88 13.89 5.33
N PRO A 161 17.62 13.10 6.14
CA PRO A 161 17.80 11.68 5.87
C PRO A 161 16.48 10.93 5.78
N LEU A 162 16.36 9.98 4.84
CA LEU A 162 15.13 9.20 4.60
C LEU A 162 14.51 8.63 5.88
N GLY A 163 15.32 7.97 6.70
CA GLY A 163 14.85 7.41 7.97
C GLY A 163 14.27 8.46 8.92
N GLN A 164 14.88 9.65 8.94
CA GLN A 164 14.38 10.77 9.74
C GLN A 164 13.10 11.36 9.14
N SER A 165 12.99 11.45 7.81
CA SER A 165 11.79 11.90 7.12
C SER A 165 10.59 10.99 7.43
N VAL A 166 10.76 9.66 7.37
CA VAL A 166 9.71 8.70 7.75
C VAL A 166 9.37 8.82 9.24
N LYS A 167 10.38 8.84 10.12
CA LYS A 167 10.17 9.00 11.58
C LYS A 167 9.41 10.27 11.92
N ASN A 168 9.76 11.40 11.32
CA ASN A 168 9.07 12.68 11.54
C ASN A 168 7.58 12.61 11.17
N LEU A 169 7.23 11.86 10.12
CA LEU A 169 5.85 11.71 9.67
C LEU A 169 5.00 10.82 10.58
N ILE A 170 5.59 9.78 11.17
CA ILE A 170 4.86 8.83 12.03
C ILE A 170 5.01 9.10 13.53
N ARG A 171 5.87 10.05 13.92
CA ARG A 171 6.04 10.47 15.32
C ARG A 171 4.75 11.07 15.86
N VAL A 172 4.39 10.66 17.07
CA VAL A 172 3.32 11.28 17.86
C VAL A 172 3.97 12.20 18.89
N GLU A 173 3.42 13.40 19.06
CA GLU A 173 3.90 14.35 20.07
C GLU A 173 3.63 13.84 21.48
N LYS A 174 4.49 14.24 22.43
CA LYS A 174 4.42 13.75 23.82
C LYS A 174 3.14 14.17 24.54
N GLU A 175 2.54 15.27 24.11
CA GLU A 175 1.37 15.88 24.72
C GLU A 175 0.23 16.00 23.70
N GLY A 176 -1.00 15.82 24.16
CA GLY A 176 -2.21 15.98 23.35
C GLY A 176 -2.67 14.71 22.62
N ASN A 177 -3.59 14.89 21.66
CA ASN A 177 -4.29 13.81 20.95
C ASN A 177 -4.30 13.99 19.42
N ALA A 178 -3.41 14.82 18.87
CA ALA A 178 -3.38 15.15 17.45
C ALA A 178 -3.00 13.95 16.56
N GLY A 179 -2.35 12.94 17.14
CA GLY A 179 -1.76 11.83 16.40
C GLY A 179 -0.47 12.25 15.69
N ASN A 180 -0.19 11.68 14.51
CA ASN A 180 0.97 12.03 13.69
C ASN A 180 0.58 12.68 12.36
N ALA A 181 1.58 13.05 11.55
CA ALA A 181 1.39 13.84 10.34
C ALA A 181 0.63 13.12 9.21
N VAL A 182 0.43 11.80 9.30
CA VAL A 182 -0.28 10.99 8.29
C VAL A 182 -1.69 10.58 8.73
N VAL A 183 -2.10 10.90 9.97
CA VAL A 183 -3.47 10.64 10.45
C VAL A 183 -4.56 11.21 9.53
N PRO A 184 -4.44 12.43 8.95
CA PRO A 184 -5.45 12.92 8.01
C PRO A 184 -5.63 12.01 6.77
N ASP A 185 -4.54 11.47 6.24
CA ASP A 185 -4.55 10.56 5.09
C ASP A 185 -5.15 9.19 5.46
N LEU A 186 -4.84 8.69 6.66
CA LEU A 186 -5.45 7.46 7.18
C LEU A 186 -6.95 7.62 7.39
N LYS A 187 -7.37 8.76 7.97
CA LYS A 187 -8.78 9.11 8.14
C LYS A 187 -9.50 9.16 6.79
N TYR A 188 -8.86 9.69 5.74
CA TYR A 188 -9.43 9.68 4.39
C TYR A 188 -9.67 8.25 3.90
N CYS A 189 -8.68 7.36 4.01
CA CYS A 189 -8.81 5.96 3.56
C CYS A 189 -9.91 5.21 4.33
N VAL A 190 -9.93 5.36 5.66
CA VAL A 190 -10.97 4.77 6.53
C VAL A 190 -12.35 5.34 6.23
N LYS A 191 -12.47 6.66 6.01
CA LYS A 191 -13.74 7.30 5.65
C LYS A 191 -14.27 6.77 4.33
N LEU A 192 -13.41 6.60 3.33
CA LEU A 192 -13.80 6.03 2.04
C LEU A 192 -14.27 4.57 2.18
N GLY A 193 -13.57 3.75 2.97
CA GLY A 193 -14.00 2.37 3.23
C GLY A 193 -15.36 2.32 3.96
N ARG A 194 -15.56 3.17 4.97
CA ARG A 194 -16.86 3.29 5.66
C ARG A 194 -17.99 3.71 4.72
N GLN A 195 -17.73 4.66 3.83
CA GLN A 195 -18.72 5.10 2.84
C GLN A 195 -19.13 3.96 1.88
N ASN A 196 -18.21 3.04 1.57
CA ASN A 196 -18.45 1.87 0.72
C ASN A 196 -18.89 0.62 1.51
N GLY A 197 -19.14 0.74 2.83
CA GLY A 197 -19.56 -0.40 3.65
C GLY A 197 -18.50 -1.48 3.85
N ILE A 198 -17.21 -1.14 3.73
CA ILE A 198 -16.12 -2.11 3.89
C ILE A 198 -16.04 -2.55 5.36
N HIS A 199 -16.25 -3.84 5.60
CA HIS A 199 -16.16 -4.43 6.93
C HIS A 199 -14.91 -5.30 7.08
N VAL A 200 -14.80 -6.34 6.24
CA VAL A 200 -13.68 -7.29 6.27
C VAL A 200 -12.58 -6.91 5.30
N THR A 201 -11.36 -7.31 5.62
CA THR A 201 -10.20 -7.18 4.72
C THR A 201 -9.63 -8.56 4.41
N PRO A 202 -9.30 -8.86 3.15
CA PRO A 202 -9.41 -7.97 2.01
C PRO A 202 -10.85 -7.81 1.50
N THR A 203 -11.14 -6.64 0.91
CA THR A 203 -12.34 -6.41 0.09
C THR A 203 -11.91 -5.71 -1.21
N CYS A 204 -12.42 -6.18 -2.35
CA CYS A 204 -12.13 -5.60 -3.65
C CYS A 204 -13.31 -4.78 -4.17
N LEU A 205 -13.02 -3.64 -4.79
CA LEU A 205 -13.97 -2.94 -5.64
C LEU A 205 -13.49 -2.97 -7.09
N TRP A 206 -14.40 -3.26 -8.02
CA TRP A 206 -14.18 -3.08 -9.44
C TRP A 206 -15.04 -1.91 -9.92
N ASN A 207 -14.39 -0.89 -10.48
CA ASN A 207 -15.04 0.33 -10.97
C ASN A 207 -15.98 1.01 -9.94
N GLY A 208 -15.62 0.91 -8.65
CA GLY A 208 -16.35 1.53 -7.54
C GLY A 208 -17.46 0.67 -6.92
N LEU A 209 -17.71 -0.53 -7.42
CA LEU A 209 -18.65 -1.49 -6.82
C LEU A 209 -17.91 -2.65 -6.16
N VAL A 210 -18.40 -3.10 -4.99
CA VAL A 210 -17.84 -4.26 -4.30
C VAL A 210 -17.91 -5.47 -5.23
N GLU A 211 -16.76 -6.09 -5.49
CA GLU A 211 -16.63 -7.26 -6.35
C GLU A 211 -16.36 -8.49 -5.48
N GLY A 212 -17.44 -9.20 -5.12
CA GLY A 212 -17.40 -10.33 -4.20
C GLY A 212 -16.81 -11.61 -4.80
N SER A 213 -16.62 -11.69 -6.12
CA SER A 213 -16.01 -12.87 -6.75
C SER A 213 -14.50 -12.94 -6.54
N ILE A 214 -13.82 -11.80 -6.34
CA ILE A 214 -12.36 -11.76 -6.15
C ILE A 214 -12.01 -12.27 -4.74
N SER A 215 -11.48 -13.49 -4.70
CA SER A 215 -10.93 -14.10 -3.48
C SER A 215 -9.48 -13.67 -3.25
N SER A 216 -9.05 -13.66 -1.99
CA SER A 216 -7.63 -13.49 -1.64
C SER A 216 -6.73 -14.62 -2.17
N SER A 217 -7.33 -15.70 -2.69
CA SER A 217 -6.62 -16.87 -3.24
C SER A 217 -6.61 -16.91 -4.77
N PHE A 218 -7.08 -15.86 -5.46
CA PHE A 218 -7.05 -15.80 -6.93
C PHE A 218 -5.63 -16.05 -7.46
N GLY A 219 -5.50 -17.12 -8.24
CA GLY A 219 -4.32 -17.46 -9.01
C GLY A 219 -4.37 -16.87 -10.42
N ALA A 220 -3.43 -17.29 -11.26
CA ALA A 220 -3.31 -16.78 -12.63
C ALA A 220 -4.56 -17.02 -13.48
N ASP A 221 -5.21 -18.18 -13.34
CA ASP A 221 -6.34 -18.54 -14.18
C ASP A 221 -7.62 -17.83 -13.75
N GLU A 222 -7.86 -17.65 -12.44
CA GLU A 222 -8.99 -16.85 -11.95
C GLU A 222 -8.85 -15.38 -12.36
N TRP A 223 -7.64 -14.82 -12.31
CA TRP A 223 -7.40 -13.45 -12.77
C TRP A 223 -7.63 -13.30 -14.29
N LYS A 224 -7.15 -14.24 -15.11
CA LYS A 224 -7.41 -14.22 -16.56
C LYS A 224 -8.91 -14.31 -16.85
N GLU A 225 -9.61 -15.22 -16.19
CA GLU A 225 -11.04 -15.38 -16.37
C GLU A 225 -11.79 -14.09 -16.00
N PHE A 226 -11.48 -13.52 -14.83
CA PHE A 226 -12.06 -12.26 -14.38
C PHE A 226 -11.80 -11.12 -15.38
N LEU A 227 -10.54 -10.89 -15.77
CA LEU A 227 -10.19 -9.80 -16.68
C LEU A 227 -10.81 -9.97 -18.07
N SER A 228 -10.88 -11.19 -18.61
CA SER A 228 -11.50 -11.46 -19.92
C SER A 228 -12.98 -11.10 -19.98
N LYS A 229 -13.68 -11.13 -18.84
CA LYS A 229 -15.10 -10.76 -18.73
C LYS A 229 -15.29 -9.26 -18.48
N GLN A 230 -14.35 -8.64 -17.78
CA GLN A 230 -14.49 -7.29 -17.24
C GLN A 230 -13.81 -6.20 -18.06
N VAL A 231 -12.76 -6.56 -18.81
CA VAL A 231 -12.00 -5.64 -19.65
C VAL A 231 -12.42 -5.85 -21.10
N VAL A 232 -13.36 -5.01 -21.56
CA VAL A 232 -13.84 -4.95 -22.95
C VAL A 232 -13.07 -3.89 -23.73
#